data_AF-A0A3A8QDS9-F1
#
_entry.id   AF-A0A3A8QDS9-F1
#
_cell.length_a   1.000
_cell.length_b   1.000
_cell.length_c   1.000
_cell.angle_alpha   90.00
_cell.angle_beta   90.00
_cell.angle_gamma   90.00
#
_symmetry.space_group_name_H-M   'P 1'
#
loop_
_entity.id
_entity.type
_entity.pdbx_description
1 polymer ?
#
loop_
_entity_poly.entity_id
_entity_poly.type
_entity_poly.pdbx_seq_one_letter_code
_entity_poly.pdbx_strand_id
1 'polypeptide(L)'
;MKKTALLTCLLGLLGALPASAAELKDVFGKEVPIGQGRPTLVLYANKSTKEELRQRASQFIYGVREKKPIVVIHVDLRDVPGLFKGMARGEIRKSHDESLAAMKDLYRQKGEAPPAELDSSLYMVADSKGEPHKSMGLAKGFDRVFAQVLGTAGQELARGAFSEGARQLSQAMSAAPAVASRKP
;
A
#
# COMPACT_ATOMS: atom_id res chain seq x y z
N MET A 1 -47.19 40.03 -1.05
CA MET A 1 -47.04 38.75 -0.30
C MET A 1 -45.89 37.94 -0.88
N LYS A 2 -45.12 37.31 0.02
CA LYS A 2 -44.10 36.25 -0.18
C LYS A 2 -42.77 36.63 -0.87
N LYS A 3 -41.84 37.06 -0.01
CA LYS A 3 -40.39 36.82 -0.11
C LYS A 3 -40.10 35.30 -0.14
N THR A 4 -38.88 34.97 -0.56
CA THR A 4 -38.14 33.67 -0.50
C THR A 4 -38.23 32.75 -1.72
N ALA A 5 -37.25 32.85 -2.61
CA ALA A 5 -36.65 31.72 -3.31
C ALA A 5 -35.14 31.75 -2.97
N LEU A 6 -34.82 31.33 -1.74
CA LEU A 6 -34.03 30.12 -1.46
C LEU A 6 -32.87 29.87 -2.44
N LEU A 7 -31.80 30.57 -2.13
CA LEU A 7 -30.40 30.29 -2.37
C LEU A 7 -30.04 28.88 -1.85
N THR A 8 -30.24 27.83 -2.65
CA THR A 8 -29.94 26.42 -2.24
C THR A 8 -29.29 25.56 -3.34
N CYS A 9 -28.47 26.14 -4.22
CA CYS A 9 -27.73 25.35 -5.24
C CYS A 9 -26.20 25.39 -5.10
N LEU A 10 -25.64 25.95 -4.02
CA LEU A 10 -24.18 26.11 -3.87
C LEU A 10 -23.59 25.40 -2.63
N LEU A 11 -24.26 24.36 -2.13
CA LEU A 11 -23.74 23.49 -1.06
C LEU A 11 -23.58 22.02 -1.50
N GLY A 12 -23.78 21.70 -2.79
CA GLY A 12 -23.67 20.34 -3.32
C GLY A 12 -22.27 19.89 -3.75
N LEU A 13 -21.23 20.72 -3.60
CA LEU A 13 -19.88 20.47 -4.14
C LEU A 13 -18.80 20.23 -3.07
N LEU A 14 -19.18 20.08 -1.81
CA LEU A 14 -18.29 19.70 -0.70
C LEU A 14 -18.88 18.47 0.00
N GLY A 15 -18.58 17.28 -0.50
CA GLY A 15 -19.05 16.07 0.19
C GLY A 15 -19.03 14.78 -0.62
N ALA A 16 -18.02 14.57 -1.45
CA ALA A 16 -17.72 13.24 -1.97
C ALA A 16 -16.20 13.03 -1.98
N LEU A 17 -15.56 13.23 -0.82
CA LEU A 17 -14.38 12.43 -0.55
C LEU A 17 -14.88 10.98 -0.46
N PRO A 18 -14.37 10.06 -1.29
CA PRO A 18 -14.86 8.70 -1.29
C PRO A 18 -14.68 8.12 0.11
N ALA A 19 -15.80 7.73 0.72
CA ALA A 19 -15.88 7.04 2.01
C ALA A 19 -15.21 5.64 2.00
N SER A 20 -14.45 5.32 0.95
CA SER A 20 -13.60 4.12 0.85
C SER A 20 -12.32 4.23 1.68
N ALA A 21 -12.03 5.39 2.27
CA ALA A 21 -10.95 5.57 3.24
C ALA A 21 -11.34 5.14 4.67
N ALA A 22 -12.31 4.24 4.82
CA ALA A 22 -12.64 3.62 6.09
C ALA A 22 -11.39 2.89 6.64
N GLU A 23 -10.70 3.58 7.56
CA GLU A 23 -9.54 3.21 8.36
C GLU A 23 -8.90 1.85 8.02
N LEU A 24 -8.11 1.83 6.94
CA LEU A 24 -7.21 0.72 6.66
C LEU A 24 -6.13 0.71 7.74
N LYS A 25 -6.19 -0.27 8.65
CA LYS A 25 -5.21 -0.45 9.73
C LYS A 25 -4.27 -1.61 9.44
N ASP A 26 -3.00 -1.42 9.75
CA ASP A 26 -1.98 -2.48 9.69
C ASP A 26 -2.14 -3.50 10.83
N VAL A 27 -1.30 -4.53 10.85
CA VAL A 27 -1.29 -5.57 11.90
C VAL A 27 -0.94 -5.06 13.30
N PHE A 28 -0.45 -3.82 13.43
CA PHE A 28 -0.19 -3.14 14.70
C PHE A 28 -1.30 -2.14 15.07
N GLY A 29 -2.33 -1.98 14.23
CA GLY A 29 -3.42 -1.04 14.44
C GLY A 29 -3.12 0.38 13.96
N LYS A 30 -2.00 0.62 13.27
CA LYS A 30 -1.66 1.93 12.70
C LYS A 30 -2.45 2.18 11.43
N GLU A 31 -2.91 3.40 11.24
CA GLU A 31 -3.56 3.83 9.99
C GLU A 31 -2.54 3.87 8.84
N VAL A 32 -2.96 3.41 7.66
CA VAL A 32 -2.16 3.47 6.45
C VAL A 32 -2.37 4.83 5.75
N PRO A 33 -1.33 5.65 5.56
CA PRO A 33 -1.46 7.04 5.08
C PRO A 33 -1.59 7.16 3.55
N ILE A 34 -2.51 6.41 2.94
CA ILE A 34 -2.75 6.46 1.49
C ILE A 34 -3.29 7.84 1.10
N GLY A 35 -2.72 8.44 0.05
CA GLY A 35 -3.15 9.75 -0.45
C GLY A 35 -2.67 10.94 0.38
N GLN A 36 -1.69 10.73 1.28
CA GLN A 36 -1.13 11.77 2.14
C GLN A 36 0.24 12.25 1.63
N GLY A 37 0.33 12.58 0.34
CA GLY A 37 1.49 13.30 -0.24
C GLY A 37 2.69 12.43 -0.64
N ARG A 38 2.64 11.12 -0.39
CA ARG A 38 3.66 10.14 -0.83
C ARG A 38 3.03 9.14 -1.79
N PRO A 39 3.71 8.74 -2.87
CA PRO A 39 3.20 7.67 -3.72
C PRO A 39 3.23 6.34 -2.96
N THR A 40 2.33 5.43 -3.30
CA THR A 40 2.15 4.17 -2.57
C THR A 40 2.34 2.98 -3.50
N LEU A 41 3.20 2.03 -3.11
CA LEU A 41 3.24 0.69 -3.67
C LEU A 41 2.33 -0.22 -2.84
N VAL A 42 1.28 -0.74 -3.44
CA VAL A 42 0.40 -1.73 -2.82
C VAL A 42 0.73 -3.10 -3.40
N LEU A 43 1.05 -4.07 -2.55
CA LEU A 43 1.36 -5.45 -2.90
C LEU A 43 0.27 -6.36 -2.32
N TYR A 44 -0.31 -7.19 -3.16
CA TYR A 44 -1.30 -8.19 -2.78
C TYR A 44 -0.60 -9.55 -2.77
N ALA A 45 -0.55 -10.15 -1.59
CA ALA A 45 0.20 -11.37 -1.33
C ALA A 45 -0.62 -12.38 -0.54
N ASN A 46 -0.23 -13.64 -0.60
CA ASN A 46 -0.77 -14.70 0.24
C ASN A 46 0.38 -15.62 0.70
N LYS A 47 0.03 -16.69 1.41
CA LYS A 47 1.01 -17.67 1.91
C LYS A 47 1.92 -18.22 0.79
N SER A 48 1.37 -18.51 -0.38
CA SER A 48 2.08 -19.12 -1.52
C SER A 48 3.01 -18.13 -2.23
N THR A 49 2.72 -16.83 -2.17
CA THR A 49 3.52 -15.78 -2.85
C THR A 49 4.61 -15.17 -1.96
N LYS A 50 4.81 -15.71 -0.75
CA LYS A 50 5.78 -15.19 0.25
C LYS A 50 7.20 -15.12 -0.31
N GLU A 51 7.65 -16.16 -1.01
CA GLU A 51 9.02 -16.22 -1.53
C GLU A 51 9.25 -15.25 -2.68
N GLU A 52 8.28 -15.10 -3.60
CA GLU A 52 8.35 -14.10 -4.67
C GLU A 52 8.48 -12.69 -4.06
N LEU A 53 7.65 -12.39 -3.06
CA LEU A 53 7.66 -11.12 -2.36
C LEU A 53 9.02 -10.87 -1.69
N ARG A 54 9.54 -11.83 -0.92
CA ARG A 54 10.82 -11.73 -0.20
C ARG A 54 11.99 -11.47 -1.15
N GLN A 55 12.04 -12.14 -2.29
CA GLN A 55 13.17 -12.04 -3.22
C GLN A 55 13.15 -10.74 -4.03
N ARG A 56 11.96 -10.24 -4.40
CA ARG A 56 11.84 -9.18 -5.41
C ARG A 56 11.46 -7.82 -4.83
N ALA A 57 10.64 -7.78 -3.77
CA ALA A 57 10.10 -6.53 -3.27
C ALA A 57 11.20 -5.59 -2.75
N SER A 58 12.16 -6.11 -1.98
CA SER A 58 13.22 -5.27 -1.39
C SER A 58 14.09 -4.59 -2.45
N GLN A 59 14.48 -5.31 -3.50
CA GLN A 59 15.26 -4.74 -4.61
C GLN A 59 14.45 -3.70 -5.39
N PHE A 60 13.17 -3.98 -5.64
CA PHE A 60 12.28 -3.01 -6.29
C PHE A 60 12.12 -1.73 -5.47
N ILE A 61 11.80 -1.87 -4.19
CA ILE A 61 11.60 -0.74 -3.26
C ILE A 61 12.89 0.10 -3.17
N TYR A 62 14.05 -0.55 -3.10
CA TYR A 62 15.33 0.13 -3.16
C TYR A 62 15.53 0.90 -4.48
N GLY A 63 15.14 0.32 -5.61
CA GLY A 63 15.20 0.96 -6.92
C GLY A 63 14.39 2.24 -7.02
N VAL A 64 13.28 2.35 -6.29
CA VAL A 64 12.40 3.53 -6.26
C VAL A 64 12.58 4.40 -5.01
N ARG A 65 13.63 4.17 -4.21
CA ARG A 65 13.80 4.77 -2.87
C ARG A 65 13.77 6.29 -2.82
N GLU A 66 14.24 6.97 -3.87
CA GLU A 66 14.25 8.43 -3.94
C GLU A 66 12.84 9.04 -3.89
N LYS A 67 11.83 8.27 -4.29
CA LYS A 67 10.41 8.67 -4.21
C LYS A 67 9.83 8.54 -2.81
N LYS A 68 10.58 7.92 -1.89
CA LYS A 68 10.16 7.66 -0.51
C LYS A 68 8.74 7.04 -0.47
N PRO A 69 8.49 5.93 -1.18
CA PRO A 69 7.15 5.39 -1.29
C PRO A 69 6.64 4.86 0.06
N ILE A 70 5.33 4.93 0.26
CA ILE A 70 4.64 4.09 1.26
C ILE A 70 4.50 2.70 0.63
N VAL A 71 4.81 1.65 1.37
CA VAL A 71 4.67 0.25 0.94
C VAL A 71 3.58 -0.39 1.79
N VAL A 72 2.51 -0.83 1.14
CA VAL A 72 1.38 -1.50 1.77
C VAL A 72 1.32 -2.92 1.25
N ILE A 73 1.37 -3.91 2.13
CA ILE A 73 1.26 -5.32 1.77
C ILE A 73 -0.06 -5.84 2.33
N HIS A 74 -1.05 -6.06 1.46
CA HIS A 74 -2.24 -6.81 1.83
C HIS A 74 -1.91 -8.29 1.81
N VAL A 75 -2.12 -8.95 2.95
CA VAL A 75 -1.92 -10.40 3.11
C VAL A 75 -3.28 -11.07 3.15
N ASP A 76 -3.60 -11.85 2.11
CA ASP A 76 -4.82 -12.63 2.01
C ASP A 76 -4.85 -13.72 3.08
N LEU A 77 -5.91 -13.74 3.89
CA LEU A 77 -6.15 -14.77 4.90
C LEU A 77 -7.41 -15.60 4.59
N ARG A 78 -7.95 -15.54 3.35
CA ARG A 78 -9.13 -16.33 2.95
C ARG A 78 -8.88 -17.84 2.99
N ASP A 79 -7.63 -18.28 2.86
CA ASP A 79 -7.19 -19.68 2.94
C ASP A 79 -6.84 -20.13 4.36
N VAL A 80 -6.72 -19.19 5.30
CA VAL A 80 -6.44 -19.48 6.70
C VAL A 80 -7.75 -19.77 7.45
N PRO A 81 -7.91 -20.97 8.05
CA PRO A 81 -9.09 -21.28 8.85
C PRO A 81 -9.21 -20.31 10.04
N GLY A 82 -10.46 -20.03 10.45
CA GLY A 82 -10.77 -19.00 11.46
C GLY A 82 -9.95 -19.11 12.73
N LEU A 83 -9.79 -20.32 13.27
CA LEU A 83 -9.02 -20.61 14.49
C LEU A 83 -7.53 -20.20 14.39
N PHE A 84 -6.95 -20.20 13.19
CA PHE A 84 -5.54 -19.89 12.95
C PHE A 84 -5.29 -18.44 12.54
N LYS A 85 -6.34 -17.60 12.37
CA LYS A 85 -6.16 -16.20 11.95
C LYS A 85 -5.35 -15.37 12.95
N GLY A 86 -5.46 -15.66 14.24
CA GLY A 86 -4.64 -15.00 15.28
C GLY A 86 -3.15 -15.30 15.10
N MET A 87 -2.80 -16.57 14.88
CA MET A 87 -1.44 -17.01 14.60
C MET A 87 -0.91 -16.40 13.30
N ALA A 88 -1.72 -16.40 12.24
CA ALA A 88 -1.35 -15.77 10.97
C ALA A 88 -1.04 -14.27 11.13
N ARG A 89 -1.83 -13.52 11.92
CA ARG A 89 -1.52 -12.12 12.25
C ARG A 89 -0.20 -11.96 12.99
N GLY A 90 0.12 -12.88 13.92
CA GLY A 90 1.42 -12.92 14.60
C GLY A 90 2.58 -13.11 13.63
N GLU A 91 2.45 -14.04 12.69
CA GLU A 91 3.46 -14.28 11.65
C GLU A 91 3.62 -13.06 10.70
N ILE A 92 2.53 -12.35 10.39
CA ILE A 92 2.62 -11.12 9.60
C ILE A 92 3.39 -10.04 10.36
N ARG A 93 3.17 -9.87 11.67
CA ARG A 93 3.96 -8.92 12.48
C ARG A 93 5.45 -9.27 12.48
N LYS A 94 5.78 -10.55 12.65
CA LYS A 94 7.18 -11.01 12.54
C LYS A 94 7.77 -10.73 11.16
N SER A 95 7.01 -11.03 10.09
CA SER A 95 7.43 -10.78 8.72
C SER A 95 7.64 -9.29 8.42
N HIS A 96 6.87 -8.41 9.05
CA HIS A 96 7.06 -6.96 8.97
C HIS A 96 8.45 -6.56 9.49
N ASP A 97 8.79 -7.00 10.69
CA ASP A 97 10.08 -6.66 11.32
C ASP A 97 11.26 -7.25 10.56
N GLU A 98 11.14 -8.50 10.09
CA GLU A 98 12.13 -9.13 9.21
C GLU A 98 12.31 -8.37 7.90
N SER A 99 11.23 -7.83 7.31
CA SER A 99 11.29 -7.07 6.07
C SER A 99 12.00 -5.73 6.26
N LEU A 100 11.74 -5.04 7.38
CA LEU A 100 12.45 -3.80 7.74
C LEU A 100 13.94 -4.07 7.97
N ALA A 101 14.29 -5.15 8.69
CA ALA A 101 15.68 -5.53 8.90
C ALA A 101 16.39 -5.82 7.58
N ALA A 102 15.77 -6.61 6.70
CA ALA A 102 16.32 -6.92 5.37
C ALA A 102 16.51 -5.67 4.50
N MET A 103 15.58 -4.70 4.57
CA MET A 103 15.76 -3.42 3.88
C MET A 103 16.94 -2.63 4.46
N LYS A 104 17.06 -2.53 5.79
CA LYS A 104 18.21 -1.85 6.44
C LYS A 104 19.54 -2.49 6.02
N ASP A 105 19.60 -3.81 5.96
CA ASP A 105 20.79 -4.53 5.50
C ASP A 105 21.09 -4.26 4.04
N LEU A 106 20.08 -4.22 3.17
CA LEU A 106 20.26 -3.87 1.76
C LEU A 106 20.88 -2.48 1.59
N TYR A 107 20.41 -1.47 2.33
CA TYR A 107 21.03 -0.13 2.32
C TYR A 107 22.51 -0.19 2.72
N ARG A 108 22.83 -0.88 3.82
CA ARG A 108 24.21 -1.03 4.29
C ARG A 108 25.10 -1.73 3.26
N GLN A 109 24.60 -2.80 2.64
CA GLN A 109 25.32 -3.53 1.57
C GLN A 109 25.61 -2.65 0.35
N LYS A 110 24.79 -1.62 0.11
CA LYS A 110 24.96 -0.64 -0.96
C LYS A 110 25.79 0.58 -0.54
N GLY A 111 26.29 0.61 0.71
CA GLY A 111 27.06 1.73 1.23
C GLY A 111 26.22 2.96 1.56
N GLU A 112 24.90 2.82 1.65
CA GLU A 112 23.96 3.90 1.96
C GLU A 112 23.42 3.75 3.41
N ALA A 113 23.11 4.87 4.06
CA ALA A 113 22.36 4.84 5.32
C ALA A 113 20.86 4.60 5.04
N PRO A 114 20.17 3.76 5.82
CA PRO A 114 18.72 3.65 5.71
C PRO A 114 18.03 5.01 5.94
N PRO A 115 16.98 5.35 5.17
CA PRO A 115 16.26 6.60 5.36
C PRO A 115 15.56 6.63 6.72
N ALA A 116 15.45 7.83 7.33
CA ALA A 116 14.86 8.01 8.66
C ALA A 116 13.39 7.56 8.72
N GLU A 117 12.69 7.70 7.61
CA GLU A 117 11.29 7.31 7.43
C GLU A 117 11.08 5.83 7.09
N LEU A 118 12.13 5.00 6.99
CA LEU A 118 11.99 3.60 6.55
C LEU A 118 10.99 2.82 7.43
N ASP A 119 11.09 2.98 8.74
CA ASP A 119 10.25 2.28 9.73
C ASP A 119 8.79 2.77 9.72
N SER A 120 8.52 3.94 9.14
CA SER A 120 7.18 4.50 8.93
C SER A 120 6.74 4.44 7.46
N SER A 121 7.39 3.59 6.66
CA SER A 121 7.09 3.43 5.23
C SER A 121 6.51 2.06 4.89
N LEU A 122 6.58 1.07 5.79
CA LEU A 122 6.06 -0.26 5.55
C LEU A 122 4.82 -0.52 6.40
N TYR A 123 3.76 -0.98 5.76
CA TYR A 123 2.50 -1.35 6.39
C TYR A 123 2.08 -2.73 5.89
N MET A 124 1.79 -3.65 6.81
CA MET A 124 1.24 -4.96 6.45
C MET A 124 -0.19 -5.07 6.97
N VAL A 125 -1.14 -5.37 6.09
CA VAL A 125 -2.57 -5.44 6.40
C VAL A 125 -3.03 -6.89 6.28
N ALA A 126 -3.62 -7.43 7.34
CA ALA A 126 -4.21 -8.75 7.34
C ALA A 126 -5.63 -8.73 6.76
N ASP A 127 -5.79 -9.16 5.50
CA ASP A 127 -7.08 -9.19 4.83
C ASP A 127 -7.86 -10.48 5.17
N SER A 128 -8.65 -10.39 6.25
CA SER A 128 -9.42 -11.51 6.76
C SER A 128 -10.69 -11.83 5.98
N LYS A 129 -11.18 -10.88 5.14
CA LYS A 129 -12.43 -10.97 4.37
C LYS A 129 -12.18 -11.14 2.87
N GLY A 130 -10.97 -10.83 2.41
CA GLY A 130 -10.57 -10.85 1.02
C GLY A 130 -11.10 -9.68 0.20
N GLU A 131 -11.60 -8.61 0.82
CA GLU A 131 -12.25 -7.50 0.10
C GLU A 131 -11.26 -6.77 -0.82
N PRO A 132 -10.10 -6.27 -0.32
CA PRO A 132 -9.01 -5.78 -1.16
C PRO A 132 -8.58 -6.73 -2.28
N HIS A 133 -8.50 -8.04 -2.02
CA HIS A 133 -8.08 -8.99 -3.06
C HIS A 133 -9.16 -9.19 -4.12
N LYS A 134 -10.44 -9.24 -3.73
CA LYS A 134 -11.58 -9.39 -4.64
C LYS A 134 -11.76 -8.17 -5.55
N SER A 135 -11.55 -6.94 -5.03
CA SER A 135 -11.65 -5.72 -5.85
C SER A 135 -10.60 -5.69 -6.98
N MET A 136 -9.48 -6.39 -6.80
CA MET A 136 -8.45 -6.57 -7.81
C MET A 136 -8.71 -7.78 -8.73
N GLY A 137 -9.84 -8.47 -8.58
CA GLY A 137 -10.17 -9.68 -9.35
C GLY A 137 -9.34 -10.92 -8.95
N LEU A 138 -8.68 -10.90 -7.79
CA LEU A 138 -7.79 -12.00 -7.37
C LEU A 138 -8.59 -13.14 -6.76
N ALA A 139 -8.52 -14.29 -7.41
CA ALA A 139 -9.00 -15.56 -6.88
C ALA A 139 -8.31 -15.91 -5.56
N LYS A 140 -8.94 -16.76 -4.76
CA LYS A 140 -8.32 -17.30 -3.54
C LYS A 140 -7.13 -18.17 -3.93
N GLY A 141 -5.99 -17.98 -3.26
CA GLY A 141 -4.78 -18.79 -3.51
C GLY A 141 -4.08 -18.49 -4.84
N PHE A 142 -4.20 -17.25 -5.33
CA PHE A 142 -3.47 -16.78 -6.51
C PHE A 142 -1.96 -17.06 -6.40
N ASP A 143 -1.30 -17.29 -7.52
CA ASP A 143 0.05 -17.86 -7.57
C ASP A 143 1.17 -16.82 -7.68
N ARG A 144 0.82 -15.56 -7.95
CA ARG A 144 1.79 -14.47 -8.17
C ARG A 144 1.43 -13.22 -7.39
N VAL A 145 2.44 -12.51 -6.88
CA VAL A 145 2.24 -11.19 -6.26
C VAL A 145 1.61 -10.25 -7.29
N PHE A 146 0.49 -9.64 -6.93
CA PHE A 146 -0.12 -8.58 -7.71
C PHE A 146 0.26 -7.23 -7.10
N ALA A 147 0.51 -6.22 -7.92
CA ALA A 147 0.93 -4.91 -7.48
C ALA A 147 0.06 -3.82 -8.07
N GLN A 148 -0.06 -2.73 -7.33
CA GLN A 148 -0.76 -1.51 -7.71
C GLN A 148 0.08 -0.33 -7.23
N VAL A 149 0.19 0.71 -8.07
CA VAL A 149 0.85 1.96 -7.73
C VAL A 149 -0.22 3.02 -7.59
N LEU A 150 -0.23 3.70 -6.46
CA LEU A 150 -1.08 4.86 -6.20
C LEU A 150 -0.24 6.13 -6.21
N GLY A 151 -0.80 7.19 -6.77
CA GLY A 151 -0.23 8.53 -6.73
C GLY A 151 -0.29 9.15 -5.33
N THR A 152 0.21 10.37 -5.22
CA THR A 152 0.30 11.11 -3.96
C THR A 152 -1.05 11.49 -3.37
N ALA A 153 -2.13 11.49 -4.17
CA ALA A 153 -3.51 11.70 -3.73
C ALA A 153 -4.32 10.39 -3.67
N GLY A 154 -3.67 9.22 -3.81
CA GLY A 154 -4.30 7.91 -3.67
C GLY A 154 -4.97 7.38 -4.94
N GLN A 155 -4.92 8.10 -6.06
CA GLN A 155 -5.43 7.62 -7.35
C GLN A 155 -4.54 6.51 -7.94
N GLU A 156 -5.14 5.50 -8.57
CA GLU A 156 -4.40 4.43 -9.24
C GLU A 156 -3.64 4.98 -10.47
N LEU A 157 -2.35 4.64 -10.58
CA LEU A 157 -1.49 5.01 -11.71
C LEU A 157 -1.09 3.80 -12.57
N ALA A 158 -0.93 2.64 -11.95
CA ALA A 158 -0.63 1.38 -12.65
C ALA A 158 -0.99 0.18 -11.79
N ARG A 159 -1.20 -0.97 -12.42
CA ARG A 159 -1.39 -2.25 -11.74
C ARG A 159 -1.00 -3.43 -12.62
N GLY A 160 -0.70 -4.58 -12.02
CA GLY A 160 -0.39 -5.81 -12.73
C GLY A 160 0.34 -6.85 -11.88
N ALA A 161 0.67 -7.99 -12.48
CA ALA A 161 1.55 -8.98 -11.85
C ALA A 161 2.92 -8.35 -11.60
N PHE A 162 3.45 -8.50 -10.38
CA PHE A 162 4.65 -7.80 -9.94
C PHE A 162 5.90 -8.23 -10.71
N SER A 163 6.04 -9.53 -10.95
CA SER A 163 7.16 -10.13 -11.68
C SER A 163 7.27 -9.68 -13.13
N GLU A 164 6.16 -9.39 -13.80
CA GLU A 164 6.11 -8.98 -15.21
C GLU A 164 6.08 -7.45 -15.36
N GLY A 165 5.43 -6.76 -14.43
CA GLY A 165 5.15 -5.33 -14.49
C GLY A 165 6.17 -4.42 -13.84
N ALA A 166 7.27 -4.93 -13.27
CA ALA A 166 8.21 -4.14 -12.46
C ALA A 166 8.67 -2.84 -13.16
N ARG A 167 9.00 -2.88 -14.46
CA ARG A 167 9.40 -1.67 -15.20
C ARG A 167 8.27 -0.64 -15.26
N GLN A 168 7.06 -1.07 -15.61
CA GLN A 168 5.89 -0.20 -15.70
C GLN A 168 5.53 0.39 -14.33
N LEU A 169 5.58 -0.42 -13.27
CA LEU A 169 5.30 0.01 -11.90
C LEU A 169 6.33 1.06 -11.43
N SER A 170 7.61 0.86 -11.73
CA SER A 170 8.67 1.83 -11.41
C SER A 170 8.51 3.16 -12.15
N GLN A 171 8.12 3.09 -13.44
CA GLN A 171 7.82 4.28 -14.24
C GLN A 171 6.61 5.05 -13.68
N ALA A 172 5.53 4.35 -13.34
CA ALA A 172 4.35 4.95 -12.72
C ALA A 172 4.67 5.60 -11.37
N MET A 173 5.47 4.93 -10.54
CA MET A 173 5.96 5.45 -9.26
C MET A 173 6.79 6.73 -9.45
N SER A 174 7.57 6.79 -10.53
CA SER A 174 8.45 7.92 -10.82
C SER A 174 7.72 9.13 -11.41
N ALA A 175 6.62 8.90 -12.13
CA ALA A 175 5.77 9.91 -12.75
C ALA A 175 4.77 10.56 -11.78
N ALA A 176 4.62 10.03 -10.56
CA ALA A 176 3.77 10.65 -9.55
C ALA A 176 4.25 12.09 -9.25
N PRO A 177 3.39 13.11 -9.41
CA PRO A 177 3.79 14.49 -9.18
C PRO A 177 4.22 14.67 -7.74
N ALA A 178 5.43 15.18 -7.53
CA ALA A 178 5.88 15.62 -6.22
C ALA A 178 4.94 16.75 -5.78
N VAL A 179 4.26 16.58 -4.65
CA VAL A 179 3.57 17.71 -4.04
C VAL A 179 4.68 18.66 -3.60
N ALA A 180 4.81 19.79 -4.27
CA ALA A 180 5.63 20.89 -3.80
C ALA A 180 5.16 21.19 -2.37
N SER A 181 6.04 21.01 -1.38
CA SER A 181 5.77 21.38 0.00
C SER A 181 5.17 22.77 0.01
N ARG A 182 3.87 22.88 0.34
CA ARG A 182 3.30 24.16 0.74
C ARG A 182 4.01 24.52 2.03
N LYS A 183 5.00 25.40 1.91
CA LYS A 183 5.64 26.05 3.05
C LYS A 183 4.53 26.83 3.80
N PRO A 184 4.46 26.73 5.13
CA PRO A 184 3.57 27.60 5.91
C PRO A 184 3.90 29.08 5.70
#